data_AF-A0A7K3XJN4-F1
#
_entry.id   AF-A0A7K3XJN4-F1
#
_cell.length_a   1.000
_cell.length_b   1.000
_cell.length_c   1.000
_cell.angle_alpha   90.00
_cell.angle_beta   90.00
_cell.angle_gamma   90.00
#
_symmetry.space_group_name_H-M   'P 1'
#
loop_
_entity.id
_entity.type
_entity.pdbx_description
1 polymer ?
#
loop_
_entity_poly.entity_id
_entity_poly.type
_entity_poly.pdbx_seq_one_letter_code
_entity_poly.pdbx_strand_id
1 'polypeptide(L)'
;MSNQFEIEKICEWCSKRFIAKKTTTKYCSHKCNSQAYKSIKRGEKIKNVKEQIFIQEYQKPLKQLKERDYFKIAEVALLLGLSKQSIYNMVYSGKLKASQFSSRLTLVSLKNIEEMLESSAAYETRQVKEPELITEFYSIED
;
A
#
# COMPACT_ATOMS: atom_id res chain seq x y z
N MET A 1 -16.04 -16.46 55.82
CA MET A 1 -17.07 -16.93 54.86
C MET A 1 -16.52 -16.76 53.45
N SER A 2 -15.72 -17.72 52.96
CA SER A 2 -15.16 -17.68 51.61
C SER A 2 -16.05 -18.49 50.67
N ASN A 3 -17.02 -17.85 50.03
CA ASN A 3 -17.76 -18.51 48.94
C ASN A 3 -16.78 -18.77 47.81
N GLN A 4 -16.45 -20.04 47.61
CA GLN A 4 -15.64 -20.51 46.50
C GLN A 4 -16.55 -20.57 45.27
N PHE A 5 -16.67 -19.44 44.56
CA PHE A 5 -17.43 -19.38 43.32
C PHE A 5 -16.67 -20.15 42.24
N GLU A 6 -17.27 -21.24 41.76
CA GLU A 6 -16.76 -22.06 40.66
C GLU A 6 -17.49 -21.67 39.38
N ILE A 7 -16.72 -21.23 38.39
CA ILE A 7 -17.24 -20.70 37.12
C ILE A 7 -16.71 -21.57 35.99
N GLU A 8 -17.59 -22.20 35.22
CA GLU A 8 -17.19 -22.90 34.00
C GLU A 8 -16.80 -21.91 32.90
N LYS A 9 -15.61 -22.09 32.33
CA LYS A 9 -15.07 -21.23 31.26
C LYS A 9 -14.41 -22.07 30.17
N ILE A 10 -14.23 -21.47 29.00
CA ILE A 10 -13.46 -22.04 27.89
C ILE A 10 -12.07 -21.40 27.89
N CYS A 11 -11.02 -22.22 27.78
CA CYS A 11 -9.64 -21.73 27.71
C CYS A 11 -9.38 -20.99 26.39
N GLU A 12 -8.86 -19.77 26.46
CA GLU A 12 -8.55 -18.94 25.27
C GLU A 12 -7.46 -19.54 24.37
N TRP A 13 -6.65 -20.50 24.87
CA TRP A 13 -5.55 -21.10 24.12
C TRP A 13 -5.90 -22.46 23.49
N CYS A 14 -6.45 -23.39 24.27
CA CYS A 14 -6.72 -24.76 23.82
C CYS A 14 -8.21 -25.07 23.64
N SER A 15 -9.09 -24.07 23.87
CA SER A 15 -10.55 -24.17 23.72
C SER A 15 -11.24 -25.26 24.55
N LYS A 16 -10.54 -25.80 25.56
CA LYS A 16 -11.11 -26.77 26.51
C LYS A 16 -11.90 -26.07 27.60
N ARG A 17 -13.00 -26.68 28.03
CA ARG A 17 -13.76 -26.25 29.21
C ARG A 17 -12.96 -26.52 30.48
N PHE A 18 -12.99 -25.61 31.44
CA PHE A 18 -12.35 -25.75 32.74
C PHE A 18 -13.12 -24.98 33.82
N ILE A 19 -12.95 -25.39 35.07
CA ILE A 19 -13.57 -24.74 36.23
C ILE A 19 -12.59 -23.69 36.78
N ALA A 20 -13.04 -22.44 36.83
CA ALA A 20 -12.27 -21.30 37.27
C ALA A 20 -12.76 -20.81 38.63
N LYS A 21 -11.84 -20.59 39.57
CA LYS A 21 -12.16 -20.01 40.89
C LYS A 21 -12.15 -18.48 40.91
N LYS A 22 -11.69 -17.84 39.83
CA LYS A 22 -11.59 -16.39 39.68
C LYS A 22 -12.24 -15.93 38.38
N THR A 23 -12.85 -14.75 38.41
CA THR A 23 -13.38 -14.08 37.21
C THR A 23 -12.27 -13.67 36.24
N THR A 24 -11.04 -13.45 36.71
CA THR A 24 -9.90 -13.05 35.88
C THR A 24 -9.13 -14.21 35.21
N THR A 25 -9.34 -15.46 35.64
CA THR A 25 -8.66 -16.62 35.03
C THR A 25 -9.18 -16.91 33.62
N LYS A 26 -8.26 -16.92 32.65
CA LYS A 26 -8.50 -17.07 31.19
C LYS A 26 -8.08 -18.43 30.62
N TYR A 27 -7.18 -19.13 31.31
CA TYR A 27 -6.55 -20.36 30.82
C TYR A 27 -6.75 -21.52 31.80
N CYS A 28 -6.85 -22.74 31.26
CA CYS A 28 -7.05 -23.95 32.07
C CYS A 28 -5.80 -24.40 32.84
N SER A 29 -4.59 -23.93 32.46
CA SER A 29 -3.33 -24.32 33.09
C SER A 29 -2.22 -23.29 32.86
N HIS A 30 -1.17 -23.35 33.69
CA HIS A 30 0.03 -22.54 33.52
C HIS A 30 0.71 -22.79 32.16
N LYS A 31 0.66 -24.03 31.64
CA LYS A 31 1.19 -24.39 30.32
C LYS A 31 0.49 -23.61 29.20
N CYS A 32 -0.85 -23.56 29.22
CA CYS A 32 -1.63 -22.80 28.25
C CYS A 32 -1.35 -21.29 28.34
N ASN A 33 -1.26 -20.75 29.57
CA ASN A 33 -0.91 -19.34 29.77
C ASN A 33 0.48 -19.00 29.22
N SER A 34 1.49 -19.84 29.50
CA SER A 34 2.86 -19.64 29.00
C SER A 34 2.93 -19.71 27.46
N GLN A 35 2.18 -20.63 26.85
CA GLN A 35 2.12 -20.77 25.39
C GLN A 35 1.44 -19.56 24.74
N ALA A 36 0.31 -19.11 25.27
CA ALA A 36 -0.38 -17.91 24.81
C ALA A 36 0.48 -16.64 24.98
N TYR A 37 1.18 -16.50 26.10
CA TYR A 37 2.12 -15.39 26.28
C TYR A 37 3.23 -15.40 25.21
N LYS A 38 3.82 -16.57 24.95
CA LYS A 38 4.88 -16.71 23.93
C LYS A 38 4.35 -16.45 22.52
N SER A 39 3.13 -16.87 22.19
CA SER A 39 2.54 -16.60 20.86
C SER A 39 2.26 -15.12 20.66
N ILE A 40 1.72 -14.42 21.67
CA ILE A 40 1.50 -12.98 21.64
C ILE A 40 2.83 -12.26 21.42
N LYS A 41 3.88 -12.60 22.19
CA LYS A 41 5.22 -12.02 22.03
C LYS A 41 5.86 -12.29 20.67
N ARG A 42 5.63 -13.46 20.07
CA ARG A 42 6.06 -13.72 18.69
C ARG A 42 5.30 -12.87 17.69
N GLY A 43 3.98 -12.74 17.85
CA GLY A 43 3.13 -11.89 17.02
C GLY A 43 3.54 -10.42 17.05
N GLU A 44 3.80 -9.87 18.25
CA GLU A 44 4.32 -8.50 18.44
C GLU A 44 5.65 -8.29 17.69
N LYS A 45 6.60 -9.22 17.80
CA LYS A 45 7.88 -9.13 17.08
C LYS A 45 7.69 -9.10 15.57
N ILE A 46 6.84 -9.98 15.04
CA ILE A 46 6.56 -10.04 13.60
C ILE A 46 5.92 -8.73 13.12
N LYS A 47 4.95 -8.17 13.87
CA LYS A 47 4.33 -6.89 13.55
C LYS A 47 5.35 -5.75 13.53
N ASN A 48 6.19 -5.64 14.55
CA ASN A 48 7.24 -4.61 14.63
C ASN A 48 8.22 -4.71 13.45
N VAL A 49 8.64 -5.91 13.07
CA VAL A 49 9.53 -6.10 11.92
C VAL A 49 8.84 -5.69 10.62
N LYS A 50 7.57 -6.07 10.41
CA LYS A 50 6.81 -5.65 9.22
C LYS A 50 6.63 -4.13 9.16
N GLU A 51 6.33 -3.49 10.28
CA GLU A 51 6.22 -2.03 10.37
C GLU A 51 7.56 -1.35 10.09
N GLN A 52 8.67 -1.87 10.61
CA GLN A 52 10.01 -1.34 10.33
C GLN A 52 10.39 -1.47 8.86
N ILE A 53 10.11 -2.61 8.24
CA ILE A 53 10.32 -2.82 6.79
C ILE A 53 9.51 -1.81 6.00
N PHE A 54 8.22 -1.66 6.32
CA PHE A 54 7.34 -0.69 5.66
C PHE A 54 7.86 0.75 5.78
N ILE A 55 8.28 1.16 6.99
CA ILE A 55 8.86 2.50 7.22
C ILE A 55 10.16 2.68 6.41
N GLN A 56 11.00 1.65 6.35
CA GLN A 56 12.26 1.72 5.62
C GLN A 56 12.09 1.75 4.10
N GLU A 57 11.21 0.91 3.55
CA GLU A 57 10.99 0.81 2.10
C GLU A 57 10.22 2.00 1.54
N TYR A 58 9.27 2.56 2.31
CA TYR A 58 8.36 3.57 1.78
C TYR A 58 8.59 4.95 2.41
N GLN A 59 8.73 5.08 3.73
CA GLN A 59 8.76 6.42 4.36
C GLN A 59 10.13 7.10 4.30
N LYS A 60 11.23 6.36 4.48
CA LYS A 60 12.59 6.93 4.38
C LYS A 60 12.90 7.53 3.00
N PRO A 61 12.66 6.83 1.87
CA PRO A 61 12.93 7.43 0.56
C PRO A 61 12.06 8.66 0.31
N LEU A 62 10.79 8.67 0.71
CA LEU A 62 9.90 9.82 0.52
C LEU A 62 10.38 11.09 1.25
N LYS A 63 10.92 10.97 2.47
CA LYS A 63 11.45 12.12 3.20
C LYS A 63 12.71 12.69 2.54
N GLN A 64 13.62 11.81 2.13
CA GLN A 64 14.86 12.22 1.45
C GLN A 64 14.61 12.83 0.07
N LEU A 65 13.51 12.48 -0.58
CA LEU A 65 13.11 13.05 -1.86
C LEU A 65 12.68 14.51 -1.74
N LYS A 66 11.98 14.89 -0.66
CA LYS A 66 11.50 16.27 -0.49
C LYS A 66 12.60 17.33 -0.33
N GLU A 67 13.81 16.91 0.05
CA GLU A 67 14.95 17.81 0.27
C GLU A 67 15.75 18.07 -1.02
N ARG A 68 15.47 17.35 -2.11
CA ARG A 68 16.22 17.43 -3.36
C ARG A 68 15.42 18.13 -4.44
N ASP A 69 16.08 19.00 -5.19
CA ASP A 69 15.45 19.70 -6.32
C ASP A 69 15.51 18.92 -7.65
N TYR A 70 16.30 17.83 -7.69
CA TYR A 70 16.53 17.02 -8.88
C TYR A 70 16.27 15.54 -8.61
N PHE A 71 15.51 14.92 -9.50
CA PHE A 71 15.02 13.57 -9.36
C PHE A 71 15.42 12.71 -10.55
N LYS A 72 15.77 11.46 -10.28
CA LYS A 72 15.85 10.42 -11.33
C LYS A 72 14.44 10.05 -11.77
N ILE A 73 14.29 9.53 -12.99
CA ILE A 73 13.00 9.06 -13.53
C ILE A 73 12.27 8.09 -12.57
N ALA A 74 13.00 7.18 -11.92
CA ALA A 74 12.42 6.25 -10.96
C ALA A 74 11.84 6.95 -9.72
N GLU A 75 12.47 8.05 -9.29
CA GLU A 75 12.04 8.85 -8.14
C GLU A 75 10.83 9.71 -8.52
N VAL A 76 10.82 10.30 -9.72
CA VAL A 76 9.66 11.02 -10.27
C VAL A 76 8.44 10.10 -10.37
N ALA A 77 8.64 8.86 -10.84
CA ALA A 77 7.59 7.86 -10.91
C ALA A 77 6.96 7.58 -9.53
N LEU A 78 7.79 7.46 -8.49
CA LEU A 78 7.31 7.30 -7.12
C LEU A 78 6.60 8.56 -6.59
N LEU A 79 7.12 9.75 -6.91
CA LEU A 79 6.56 11.03 -6.47
C LEU A 79 5.16 11.27 -7.06
N LEU A 80 4.96 10.96 -8.35
CA LEU A 80 3.68 11.12 -9.05
C LEU A 80 2.76 9.90 -8.91
N GLY A 81 3.22 8.79 -8.33
CA GLY A 81 2.47 7.54 -8.24
C GLY A 81 2.23 6.86 -9.60
N LEU A 82 3.14 7.07 -10.56
CA LEU A 82 3.06 6.55 -11.93
C LEU A 82 4.09 5.45 -12.20
N SER A 83 3.92 4.73 -13.31
CA SER A 83 4.94 3.78 -13.76
C SER A 83 6.14 4.52 -14.37
N LYS A 84 7.34 3.92 -14.30
CA LYS A 84 8.54 4.46 -14.98
C LYS A 84 8.30 4.68 -16.48
N GLN A 85 7.56 3.77 -17.11
CA GLN A 85 7.22 3.86 -18.53
C GLN A 85 6.34 5.07 -18.82
N SER A 86 5.37 5.37 -17.95
CA SER A 86 4.53 6.57 -18.07
C SER A 86 5.38 7.84 -18.02
N ILE A 87 6.37 7.91 -17.12
CA ILE A 87 7.30 9.05 -17.07
C ILE A 87 8.11 9.16 -18.36
N TYR A 88 8.67 8.05 -18.87
CA TYR A 88 9.38 8.05 -20.16
C TYR A 88 8.49 8.55 -21.30
N ASN A 89 7.25 8.08 -21.37
CA ASN A 89 6.28 8.53 -22.38
C ASN A 89 6.00 10.04 -22.27
N MET A 90 5.93 10.59 -21.05
CA MET A 90 5.76 12.04 -20.84
C MET A 90 7.00 12.84 -21.27
N VAL A 91 8.20 12.30 -21.04
CA VAL A 91 9.45 12.92 -21.51
C VAL A 91 9.52 12.88 -23.04
N TYR A 92 9.24 11.74 -23.66
CA TYR A 92 9.28 11.58 -25.12
C TYR A 92 8.20 12.38 -25.85
N SER A 93 7.02 12.55 -25.24
CA SER A 93 5.97 13.43 -25.77
C SER A 93 6.23 14.92 -25.53
N GLY A 94 7.33 15.28 -24.85
CA GLY A 94 7.70 16.67 -24.56
C GLY A 94 6.86 17.34 -23.47
N LYS A 95 5.95 16.60 -22.81
CA LYS A 95 5.11 17.11 -21.72
C LYS A 95 5.92 17.37 -20.45
N LEU A 96 6.93 16.52 -20.19
CA LEU A 96 7.82 16.66 -19.04
C LEU A 96 9.23 17.02 -19.52
N LYS A 97 9.71 18.22 -19.17
CA LYS A 97 11.07 18.65 -19.47
C LYS A 97 12.07 17.90 -18.59
N ALA A 98 12.97 17.15 -19.22
CA ALA A 98 14.01 16.39 -18.54
C ALA A 98 15.40 16.66 -19.18
N SER A 99 16.44 16.63 -18.36
CA SER A 99 17.83 16.78 -18.80
C SER A 99 18.51 15.42 -18.86
N GLN A 100 18.91 15.00 -20.05
CA GLN A 100 19.67 13.78 -20.26
C GLN A 100 21.18 14.09 -20.23
N PHE A 101 21.89 13.58 -19.22
CA PHE A 101 23.35 13.70 -19.13
C PHE A 101 24.05 12.48 -19.71
N SER A 102 23.40 11.31 -19.68
CA SER A 102 23.90 10.05 -20.24
C SER A 102 22.72 9.20 -20.73
N SER A 103 22.99 8.18 -21.55
CA SER A 103 21.97 7.21 -21.99
C SER A 103 21.21 6.55 -20.83
N ARG A 104 21.85 6.44 -19.65
CA ARG A 104 21.27 5.86 -18.43
C ARG A 104 20.90 6.89 -17.36
N LEU A 105 21.26 8.17 -17.54
CA LEU A 105 21.07 9.21 -16.54
C LEU A 105 20.24 10.36 -17.10
N THR A 106 18.97 10.35 -16.74
CA THR A 106 18.03 11.43 -17.01
C THR A 106 17.53 11.98 -15.69
N LEU A 107 17.64 13.30 -15.52
CA LEU A 107 17.23 14.03 -14.34
C LEU A 107 16.08 14.99 -14.68
N VAL A 108 15.19 15.17 -13.73
CA VAL A 108 14.05 16.08 -13.81
C VAL A 108 14.12 17.03 -12.62
N SER A 109 14.00 18.33 -12.86
CA SER A 109 13.91 19.32 -11.78
C SER A 109 12.49 19.37 -11.22
N LEU A 110 12.35 19.62 -9.92
CA LEU A 110 11.06 19.86 -9.27
C LEU A 110 10.25 20.95 -10.00
N LYS A 111 10.90 22.05 -10.40
CA LYS A 111 10.27 23.16 -11.13
C LYS A 111 9.63 22.70 -12.44
N ASN A 112 10.25 21.77 -13.16
CA ASN A 112 9.69 21.24 -14.40
C ASN A 112 8.48 20.34 -14.16
N ILE A 113 8.44 19.64 -13.00
CA ILE A 113 7.28 18.83 -12.60
C ILE A 113 6.12 19.74 -12.22
N GLU A 114 6.39 20.81 -11.45
CA GLU A 114 5.40 21.83 -11.08
C GLU A 114 4.85 22.54 -12.32
N GLU A 115 5.73 23.00 -13.23
CA GLU A 115 5.34 23.62 -14.50
C GLU A 115 4.48 22.67 -15.34
N MET A 116 4.82 21.38 -15.40
CA MET A 116 4.00 20.37 -16.10
C MET A 116 2.60 20.24 -15.47
N LEU A 117 2.49 20.26 -14.14
CA LEU A 117 1.20 20.17 -13.45
C LEU A 117 0.36 21.43 -13.66
N GLU A 118 0.97 22.61 -13.60
CA GLU A 118 0.30 23.90 -13.81
C GLU A 118 -0.14 24.09 -15.27
N SER A 119 0.69 23.68 -16.23
CA SER A 119 0.38 23.79 -17.66
C SER A 119 -0.54 22.69 -18.18
N SER A 120 -0.79 21.64 -17.39
CA SER A 120 -1.70 20.57 -17.80
C SER A 120 -3.11 21.14 -17.95
N ALA A 121 -3.68 21.00 -19.15
CA ALA A 121 -5.06 21.39 -19.41
C ALA A 121 -6.00 20.67 -18.44
N ALA A 122 -7.04 21.38 -18.01
CA ALA A 122 -8.07 20.81 -17.15
C ALA A 122 -8.56 19.48 -17.76
N TYR A 123 -8.82 18.50 -16.91
CA TYR A 123 -9.30 17.19 -17.35
C TYR A 123 -10.61 17.35 -18.14
N GLU A 124 -10.53 17.22 -19.46
CA GLU A 124 -11.71 17.13 -20.30
C GLU A 124 -12.28 15.73 -20.20
N THR A 125 -13.54 15.63 -19.78
CA THR A 125 -14.24 14.34 -19.78
C THR A 125 -14.25 13.81 -21.21
N ARG A 126 -13.81 12.57 -21.40
CA ARG A 126 -13.87 11.91 -22.70
C ARG A 126 -15.32 11.91 -23.17
N GLN A 127 -15.62 12.68 -24.21
CA GLN A 127 -16.96 12.67 -24.80
C GLN A 127 -17.24 11.25 -25.30
N VAL A 128 -18.34 10.67 -24.82
CA VAL A 128 -18.84 9.38 -25.33
C VAL A 128 -19.23 9.62 -26.78
N LYS A 129 -18.51 9.03 -27.73
CA LYS A 129 -18.95 9.02 -29.13
C LYS A 129 -20.27 8.26 -29.16
N GLU A 130 -21.33 8.89 -29.67
CA GLU A 130 -22.60 8.20 -29.90
C GLU A 130 -22.34 6.99 -30.81
N PRO A 131 -22.88 5.81 -30.47
CA PRO A 131 -22.69 4.62 -31.29
C PRO A 131 -23.29 4.87 -32.68
N GLU A 132 -22.46 4.70 -33.72
CA GLU A 132 -22.93 4.76 -35.09
C GLU A 132 -23.99 3.67 -35.31
N LEU A 133 -25.18 4.06 -35.77
CA LEU A 133 -26.26 3.13 -36.08
C LEU A 133 -25.81 2.21 -37.22
N ILE A 134 -25.82 0.90 -36.97
CA ILE A 134 -25.58 -0.11 -38.01
C ILE A 134 -26.82 -0.09 -38.92
N THR A 135 -26.68 0.53 -40.10
CA THR A 135 -27.79 0.66 -41.08
C THR A 135 -27.85 -0.48 -42.08
N GLU A 136 -26.78 -1.26 -42.23
CA GLU A 136 -26.69 -2.31 -43.24
C GLU A 136 -26.52 -3.68 -42.59
N PHE A 137 -27.61 -4.45 -42.58
CA PHE A 137 -27.57 -5.88 -42.31
C PHE A 137 -27.59 -6.61 -43.66
N TYR A 138 -26.49 -7.26 -44.02
CA TYR A 138 -26.45 -8.13 -45.20
C TYR A 138 -26.89 -9.54 -44.79
N SER A 139 -28.07 -9.96 -45.25
CA SER A 139 -28.50 -11.36 -45.18
C SER A 139 -27.85 -12.13 -46.33
N ILE A 140 -27.16 -13.22 -45.99
CA ILE A 140 -26.64 -14.19 -46.95
C ILE A 140 -27.85 -15.03 -47.40
N GLU A 141 -28.24 -14.92 -48.67
CA GLU A 141 -29.24 -15.79 -49.29
C GLU A 141 -28.53 -17.08 -49.75
N ASP A 142 -29.01 -18.23 -49.27
CA ASP A 142 -28.64 -19.59 -49.74
C ASP A 142 -29.72 -20.17 -50.66
#